data_AF-A0A8K1P743-F1
#
_entry.id   AF-A0A8K1P743-F1
#
_cell.length_a   1.000
_cell.length_b   1.000
_cell.length_c   1.000
_cell.angle_alpha   90.00
_cell.angle_beta   90.00
_cell.angle_gamma   90.00
#
_symmetry.space_group_name_H-M   'P 1'
#
loop_
_entity.id
_entity.type
_entity.pdbx_description
1 polymer ?
#
loop_
_entity_poly.entity_id
_entity_poly.type
_entity_poly.pdbx_seq_one_letter_code
_entity_poly.pdbx_strand_id
1 'polypeptide(L)' 'VFYGQCSEICGVNHGFMPIVVEAVSLEDYLTWLKNKINFDFNV' A
#
# COMPACT_ATOMS: atom_id res chain seq x y z
N VAL A 1 -10.42 -4.22 1.18
CA VAL A 1 -9.30 -4.08 2.15
C VAL A 1 -8.94 -5.45 2.69
N PHE A 2 -7.66 -5.78 2.73
CA PHE A 2 -7.09 -7.03 3.20
C PHE A 2 -5.97 -6.74 4.20
N TYR A 3 -5.81 -7.62 5.20
CA TYR A 3 -4.81 -7.46 6.25
C TYR A 3 -3.80 -8.61 6.20
N GLY A 4 -2.53 -8.28 6.42
CA GLY A 4 -1.44 -9.23 6.51
C GLY A 4 -0.51 -8.87 7.66
N GLN A 5 0.45 -9.74 7.94
CA GLN A 5 1.48 -9.56 8.95
C GLN A 5 2.85 -9.95 8.36
N CYS A 6 3.94 -9.49 8.98
CA CYS A 6 5.27 -9.97 8.66
C CYS A 6 5.39 -11.48 8.96
N SER A 7 6.02 -12.25 8.06
CA SER A 7 6.08 -13.73 8.16
C SER A 7 7.47 -14.27 8.52
N GLU A 8 8.44 -13.41 8.79
CA GLU A 8 9.81 -13.79 9.16
C GLU A 8 10.29 -12.94 10.32
N ILE A 9 10.98 -13.56 11.29
CA ILE A 9 11.40 -12.84 12.49
C ILE A 9 12.45 -11.78 12.14
N CYS A 10 12.09 -10.51 12.38
CA CYS A 10 12.89 -9.36 11.93
C CYS A 10 13.37 -8.44 13.07
N GLY A 11 13.13 -8.80 14.32
CA GLY A 11 13.59 -8.06 15.51
C GLY A 11 12.52 -7.89 16.58
N VAL A 12 12.80 -7.05 17.58
CA VAL A 12 11.94 -6.86 18.78
C VAL A 12 10.51 -6.44 18.43
N ASN A 13 10.33 -5.70 17.34
CA ASN A 13 9.02 -5.19 16.92
C ASN A 13 8.33 -6.05 15.86
N HIS A 14 8.78 -7.30 15.64
CA HIS A 14 8.23 -8.18 14.59
C HIS A 14 6.69 -8.32 14.65
N GLY A 15 6.10 -8.41 15.86
CA GLY A 15 4.64 -8.50 16.05
C GLY A 15 3.87 -7.19 15.86
N PHE A 16 4.56 -6.06 15.68
CA PHE A 16 3.96 -4.72 15.52
C PHE A 16 4.11 -4.20 14.09
N MET A 17 4.20 -5.10 13.10
CA MET A 17 4.37 -4.77 11.68
C MET A 17 3.17 -5.24 10.84
N PRO A 18 1.99 -4.59 10.96
CA PRO A 18 0.85 -4.92 10.14
C PRO A 18 1.01 -4.45 8.69
N ILE A 19 0.45 -5.21 7.76
CA ILE A 19 0.33 -4.85 6.34
C ILE A 19 -1.15 -4.67 6.02
N VAL A 20 -1.48 -3.61 5.27
CA VAL A 20 -2.83 -3.35 4.78
C VAL A 20 -2.78 -3.19 3.27
N VAL A 21 -3.62 -3.93 2.55
CA VAL A 21 -3.79 -3.83 1.10
C VAL A 21 -5.23 -3.46 0.79
N GLU A 22 -5.43 -2.32 0.14
CA GLU A 22 -6.72 -1.92 -0.40
C GLU A 22 -6.71 -2.15 -1.91
N ALA A 23 -7.47 -3.15 -2.38
CA ALA A 23 -7.71 -3.32 -3.80
C ALA A 23 -8.78 -2.32 -4.24
N VAL A 24 -8.41 -1.44 -5.17
CA VAL A 24 -9.26 -0.39 -5.74
C VAL A 24 -9.33 -0.54 -7.26
N SER A 25 -10.22 0.21 -7.90
CA SER A 25 -10.23 0.31 -9.36
C SER A 25 -8.96 0.97 -9.88
N LEU A 26 -8.63 0.77 -11.16
CA LEU A 26 -7.48 1.44 -11.79
C LEU A 26 -7.63 2.97 -11.75
N GLU A 27 -8.85 3.49 -11.95
CA GLU A 27 -9.15 4.92 -11.95
C GLU A 27 -8.86 5.56 -10.59
N ASP A 28 -9.27 4.90 -9.51
CA ASP A 28 -9.02 5.35 -8.13
C ASP A 28 -7.52 5.32 -7.81
N TYR A 29 -6.82 4.26 -8.24
CA TYR A 29 -5.38 4.13 -8.05
C TYR A 29 -4.60 5.25 -8.77
N LEU A 30 -4.92 5.52 -10.04
CA LEU A 30 -4.30 6.60 -10.82
C LEU A 30 -4.57 7.98 -10.21
N THR A 31 -5.81 8.22 -9.75
CA THR A 31 -6.17 9.46 -9.05
C THR A 31 -5.35 9.65 -7.77
N TRP A 32 -5.23 8.59 -6.96
CA TRP A 32 -4.40 8.61 -5.75
C TRP A 32 -2.93 8.87 -6.08
N LEU A 33 -2.41 8.22 -7.11
CA LEU A 33 -1.00 8.30 -7.49
C LEU A 33 -0.63 9.71 -7.98
N LYS A 34 -1.48 10.32 -8.82
CA LYS A 34 -1.34 11.72 -9.25
C LYS A 34 -1.22 12.66 -8.04
N ASN A 35 -2.08 12.48 -7.03
CA ASN A 35 -2.10 13.32 -5.84
C ASN A 35 -0.92 13.07 -4.89
N LYS A 36 -0.41 11.85 -4.80
CA LYS A 36 0.63 11.48 -3.82
C LYS A 36 2.05 11.76 -4.29
N ILE A 37 2.32 11.59 -5.58
CA ILE A 37 3.67 11.71 -6.12
C ILE A 37 3.78 12.79 -7.20
N ASN A 38 2.76 13.64 -7.39
CA ASN A 38 2.68 14.65 -8.47
C ASN A 38 3.04 14.06 -9.84
N PHE A 39 2.63 12.81 -10.06
CA PHE A 39 2.96 12.09 -11.28
C PHE A 39 1.84 12.28 -12.28
N ASP A 40 2.12 12.99 -13.36
CA ASP A 40 1.20 13.12 -14.47
C ASP A 40 1.37 11.92 -15.40
N PHE A 41 0.39 11.02 -15.33
CA PHE A 41 0.23 9.98 -16.33
C PHE A 41 -0.29 10.62 -17.62
N ASN A 42 0.59 10.79 -18.60
CA ASN A 42 0.18 10.89 -20.00
C ASN A 42 -0.12 9.47 -20.49
N VAL A 43 -1.34 8.98 -20.23
CA VAL A 43 -1.90 7.84 -20.97
C VAL A 43 -2.55 8.39 -22.23
#